data_AF-A0A0B8NM10-F1
#
_entry.id   AF-A0A0B8NM10-F1
#
_cell.length_a   1.000
_cell.length_b   1.000
_cell.length_c   1.000
_cell.angle_alpha   90.00
_cell.angle_beta   90.00
_cell.angle_gamma   90.00
#
_symmetry.space_group_name_H-M   'P 1'
#
loop_
_entity.id
_entity.type
_entity.pdbx_description
1 polymer ?
#
loop_
_entity_poly.entity_id
_entity_poly.type
_entity_poly.pdbx_seq_one_letter_code
_entity_poly.pdbx_strand_id
1 'polypeptide(L)'
;MTSINNNHTFNGSPIKRTHIMAKPIGAACNIDCTYCYYLSKQDLLEYKKGCTPKLNQAELENYIKIYIESHNAPEIIFSWQGGEPTLLAWNTSKPLLNCNRNIVLQGSQLRMTCKPTVFF
;
A
#
# COMPACT_ATOMS: atom_id res chain seq x y z
N MET A 1 1.59 -29.70 -27.62
CA MET A 1 0.61 -28.61 -27.46
C MET A 1 0.21 -28.55 -26.00
N THR A 2 0.87 -27.72 -25.19
CA THR A 2 0.52 -27.51 -23.78
C THR A 2 -0.81 -26.74 -23.72
N SER A 3 -1.85 -27.39 -23.22
CA SER A 3 -3.14 -26.76 -22.94
C SER A 3 -2.92 -25.65 -21.91
N ILE A 4 -3.01 -24.38 -22.34
CA ILE A 4 -3.05 -23.24 -21.43
C ILE A 4 -4.46 -23.22 -20.86
N ASN A 5 -4.64 -23.76 -19.65
CA ASN A 5 -5.87 -23.60 -18.88
C ASN A 5 -6.04 -22.12 -18.50
N ASN A 6 -6.75 -21.42 -19.37
CA ASN A 6 -7.10 -20.02 -19.23
C ASN A 6 -8.35 -19.88 -18.35
N ASN A 7 -8.20 -20.18 -17.05
CA ASN A 7 -9.21 -19.85 -16.06
C ASN A 7 -9.19 -18.33 -15.83
N HIS A 8 -9.79 -17.58 -16.76
CA HIS A 8 -9.92 -16.13 -16.72
C HIS A 8 -11.00 -15.64 -15.75
N THR A 9 -11.61 -16.55 -14.99
CA THR A 9 -12.72 -16.26 -14.08
C THR A 9 -12.37 -16.61 -12.63
N PHE A 10 -12.84 -15.79 -11.71
CA PHE A 10 -12.77 -15.97 -10.26
C PHE A 10 -14.12 -15.56 -9.66
N ASN A 11 -14.66 -16.33 -8.72
CA ASN A 11 -16.02 -16.16 -8.17
C ASN A 11 -17.12 -16.02 -9.24
N GLY A 12 -17.01 -16.78 -10.34
CA GLY A 12 -18.00 -16.76 -11.43
C GLY A 12 -17.98 -15.51 -12.32
N SER A 13 -17.03 -14.60 -12.12
CA SER A 13 -16.86 -13.37 -12.92
C SER A 13 -15.43 -13.25 -13.48
N PRO A 14 -15.19 -12.44 -14.52
CA PRO A 14 -13.85 -12.23 -15.06
C PRO A 14 -12.87 -11.69 -14.01
N ILE A 15 -11.62 -12.15 -14.04
CA ILE A 15 -10.58 -11.69 -13.12
C ILE A 15 -10.29 -10.20 -13.37
N LYS A 16 -10.32 -9.39 -12.31
CA LYS A 16 -9.96 -7.97 -12.35
C LYS A 16 -8.86 -7.69 -11.34
N ARG A 17 -7.78 -7.05 -11.79
CA ARG A 17 -6.64 -6.65 -10.95
C ARG A 17 -6.36 -5.16 -11.17
N THR A 18 -6.21 -4.41 -10.08
CA THR A 18 -5.95 -2.98 -10.10
C THR A 18 -4.77 -2.69 -9.18
N HIS A 19 -3.64 -2.21 -9.70
CA HIS A 19 -2.50 -1.91 -8.83
C HIS A 19 -2.49 -0.42 -8.45
N ILE A 20 -2.54 -0.13 -7.15
CA ILE A 20 -2.38 1.22 -6.61
C ILE A 20 -1.24 1.22 -5.60
N MET A 21 -0.35 2.19 -5.74
CA MET A 21 0.73 2.46 -4.79
C MET A 21 0.35 3.64 -3.91
N ALA A 22 0.00 3.37 -2.65
CA ALA A 22 -0.38 4.39 -1.69
C ALA A 22 0.83 4.93 -0.92
N LYS A 23 0.79 6.22 -0.58
CA LYS A 23 1.85 6.92 0.17
C LYS A 23 1.32 7.50 1.47
N PRO A 24 1.00 6.65 2.46
CA PRO A 24 0.17 7.02 3.61
C PRO A 24 0.82 8.01 4.58
N ILE A 25 2.13 8.21 4.49
CA ILE A 25 2.91 9.16 5.30
C ILE A 25 3.63 10.24 4.46
N GLY A 26 3.30 10.34 3.17
CA GLY A 26 4.00 11.22 2.24
C GLY A 26 5.51 10.97 2.24
N ALA A 27 6.28 12.05 2.26
CA ALA A 27 7.75 12.04 2.26
C ALA A 27 8.41 11.90 3.65
N ALA A 28 7.63 11.68 4.72
CA ALA A 28 8.20 11.57 6.06
C ALA A 28 9.04 10.30 6.23
N CYS A 29 10.30 10.50 6.60
CA CYS A 29 11.27 9.44 6.82
C CYS A 29 12.07 9.76 8.09
N ASN A 30 12.50 8.73 8.80
CA ASN A 30 13.41 8.87 9.95
C ASN A 30 14.90 8.85 9.55
N ILE A 31 15.20 8.68 8.26
CA ILE A 31 16.56 8.65 7.71
C ILE A 31 16.69 9.79 6.70
N ASP A 32 17.74 10.60 6.85
CA ASP A 32 18.08 11.71 5.95
C ASP A 32 19.11 11.25 4.91
N CYS A 33 18.63 10.53 3.89
CA CYS A 33 19.49 9.93 2.86
C CYS A 33 19.94 11.00 1.84
N THR A 34 21.25 11.14 1.63
CA THR A 34 21.83 12.08 0.66
C THR A 34 21.43 11.81 -0.80
N TYR A 35 21.02 10.58 -1.11
CA TYR A 35 20.57 10.15 -2.44
C TYR A 35 19.04 10.14 -2.60
N CYS A 36 18.27 10.45 -1.55
CA CYS A 36 16.82 10.36 -1.60
C CYS A 36 16.19 11.65 -2.14
N TYR A 37 15.83 11.64 -3.42
CA TYR A 37 15.11 12.76 -4.06
C TYR A 37 13.70 13.01 -3.48
N TYR A 38 13.17 12.09 -2.67
CA TYR A 38 11.79 12.16 -2.17
C TYR A 38 11.67 12.97 -0.87
N LEU A 39 12.75 13.06 -0.07
CA LEU A 39 12.78 13.84 1.18
C LEU A 39 12.61 15.34 0.93
N SER A 40 13.27 15.89 -0.08
CA SER A 40 13.20 17.32 -0.45
C SER A 40 11.80 17.76 -0.91
N LYS A 41 10.89 16.81 -1.16
CA LYS A 41 9.49 17.12 -1.51
C LYS A 41 8.65 17.54 -0.33
N GLN A 42 9.12 17.40 0.92
CA GLN A 42 8.41 17.92 2.08
C GLN A 42 8.22 19.45 1.98
N ASP A 43 9.25 20.16 1.52
CA ASP A 43 9.22 21.62 1.36
C ASP A 43 8.29 22.07 0.23
N LEU A 44 8.21 21.28 -0.86
CA LEU A 44 7.32 21.55 -2.00
C LEU A 44 5.84 21.32 -1.70
N LEU A 45 5.53 20.47 -0.73
CA LEU A 45 4.16 20.09 -0.40
C LEU A 45 3.59 20.88 0.79
N GLU A 46 4.28 21.96 1.19
CA GLU A 46 3.95 22.82 2.33
C GLU A 46 3.63 22.02 3.60
N TYR A 47 4.31 20.89 3.79
CA TYR A 47 4.19 20.15 5.03
C TYR A 47 4.71 21.08 6.13
N LYS A 48 3.82 21.52 7.04
CA LYS A 48 4.27 22.28 8.23
C LYS A 48 5.44 21.52 8.83
N LYS A 49 6.54 22.18 9.16
CA LYS A 49 7.69 21.51 9.82
C LYS A 49 7.17 20.70 11.02
N GLY A 50 7.32 19.38 10.97
CA GLY A 50 6.81 18.44 11.98
C GLY A 50 5.41 17.86 11.74
N CYS A 51 4.68 18.29 10.71
CA CYS A 51 3.42 17.69 10.27
C CYS A 51 3.67 16.75 9.09
N THR A 52 3.63 15.45 9.37
CA THR A 52 3.49 14.43 8.35
C THR A 52 2.04 14.42 7.85
N PRO A 53 1.76 14.44 6.54
CA PRO A 53 0.44 14.08 6.03
C PRO A 53 0.27 12.60 6.32
N LYS A 54 -0.44 12.32 7.40
CA LYS A 54 -0.84 10.97 7.76
C LYS A 54 -2.24 10.81 7.19
N LEU A 55 -2.40 9.80 6.35
CA LEU A 55 -3.72 9.32 5.99
C LEU A 55 -4.47 9.04 7.31
N ASN A 56 -5.61 9.68 7.51
CA ASN A 56 -6.36 9.48 8.74
C ASN A 56 -7.04 8.10 8.73
N GLN A 57 -7.51 7.65 9.90
CA GLN A 57 -8.04 6.30 10.05
C GLN A 57 -9.24 6.02 9.14
N ALA A 58 -10.15 6.99 8.98
CA ALA A 58 -11.33 6.85 8.16
C ALA A 58 -10.99 6.80 6.66
N GLU A 59 -10.05 7.63 6.22
CA GLU A 59 -9.55 7.63 4.84
C GLU A 59 -8.87 6.30 4.49
N LEU A 60 -8.09 5.74 5.41
CA LEU A 60 -7.46 4.45 5.24
C LEU A 60 -8.47 3.31 5.09
N GLU A 61 -9.47 3.26 5.96
CA GLU A 61 -10.53 2.24 5.90
C GLU A 61 -11.31 2.33 4.59
N ASN A 62 -11.64 3.57 4.18
CA ASN A 62 -12.31 3.81 2.91
C ASN A 62 -11.43 3.40 1.72
N TYR A 63 -10.13 3.74 1.74
CA TYR A 63 -9.16 3.33 0.72
C TYR A 63 -9.10 1.80 0.58
N ILE A 64 -8.97 1.08 1.70
CA ILE A 64 -8.92 -0.39 1.71
C ILE A 64 -10.20 -0.98 1.12
N LYS A 65 -11.36 -0.45 1.53
CA LYS A 65 -12.66 -0.91 1.02
C LYS A 65 -12.76 -0.75 -0.50
N ILE A 66 -12.51 0.46 -1.00
CA ILE A 66 -12.54 0.76 -2.45
C ILE A 66 -11.53 -0.11 -3.20
N TYR A 67 -10.34 -0.31 -2.63
CA TYR A 67 -9.31 -1.13 -3.26
C TYR A 67 -9.74 -2.58 -3.39
N ILE A 68 -10.31 -3.19 -2.35
CA ILE A 68 -10.83 -4.56 -2.38
C ILE A 68 -11.97 -4.67 -3.41
N GLU A 69 -12.92 -3.74 -3.38
CA GLU A 69 -14.07 -3.72 -4.32
C GLU A 69 -13.64 -3.54 -5.78
N SER A 70 -12.46 -2.93 -6.02
CA SER A 70 -11.91 -2.78 -7.37
C SER A 70 -11.29 -4.06 -7.94
N HIS A 71 -11.17 -5.13 -7.15
CA HIS A 71 -10.58 -6.40 -7.53
C HIS A 71 -11.60 -7.54 -7.62
N ASN A 72 -11.31 -8.48 -8.52
CA ASN A 72 -11.90 -9.81 -8.53
C ASN A 72 -10.78 -10.80 -8.80
N ALA A 73 -9.99 -11.14 -7.79
CA ALA A 73 -8.81 -11.98 -7.93
C ALA A 73 -8.53 -12.78 -6.65
N PRO A 74 -7.95 -13.98 -6.75
CA PRO A 74 -7.61 -14.80 -5.59
C PRO A 74 -6.54 -14.16 -4.70
N GLU A 75 -5.75 -13.23 -5.24
CA GLU A 75 -4.76 -12.46 -4.50
C GLU A 75 -4.90 -10.97 -4.83
N ILE A 76 -4.87 -10.14 -3.78
CA ILE A 76 -4.86 -8.67 -3.86
C ILE A 76 -3.61 -8.18 -3.15
N ILE A 77 -2.77 -7.43 -3.86
CA ILE A 77 -1.50 -6.93 -3.34
C ILE A 77 -1.67 -5.44 -3.00
N PHE A 78 -1.46 -5.09 -1.74
CA PHE A 78 -1.33 -3.71 -1.30
C PHE A 78 0.14 -3.29 -1.36
N SER A 79 0.41 -2.16 -2.01
CA SER A 79 1.75 -1.60 -2.09
C SER A 79 1.81 -0.24 -1.41
N TRP A 80 2.47 -0.21 -0.26
CA TRP A 80 2.73 1.00 0.51
C TRP A 80 4.12 1.53 0.16
N GLN A 81 4.22 2.78 -0.28
CA GLN A 81 5.48 3.48 -0.57
C GLN A 81 5.51 4.83 0.18
N GLY A 82 6.57 5.60 -0.03
CA GLY A 82 6.71 6.95 0.48
C GLY A 82 7.39 6.99 1.84
N GLY A 83 8.37 7.89 1.95
CA GLY A 83 9.16 8.05 3.17
C GLY A 83 9.70 6.72 3.65
N GLU A 84 9.53 6.46 4.95
CA GLU A 84 9.72 5.16 5.59
C GLU A 84 8.36 4.54 5.99
N PRO A 85 7.75 3.69 5.15
CA PRO A 85 6.38 3.18 5.35
C PRO A 85 6.16 2.45 6.68
N THR A 86 7.22 1.88 7.27
CA THR A 86 7.16 1.16 8.55
C THR A 86 6.84 2.09 9.74
N LEU A 87 7.07 3.40 9.61
CA LEU A 87 6.70 4.38 10.65
C LEU A 87 5.19 4.41 10.94
N LEU A 88 4.37 4.08 9.95
CA LEU A 88 2.92 3.99 10.13
C LEU A 88 2.52 2.73 10.92
N ALA A 89 3.28 1.64 10.78
CA ALA A 89 3.00 0.38 11.46
C ALA A 89 3.31 0.44 12.97
N TRP A 90 4.34 1.18 13.38
CA TRP A 90 4.70 1.30 14.81
C TRP A 90 3.62 1.98 15.65
N ASN A 91 2.88 2.92 15.07
CA ASN A 91 1.94 3.76 15.80
C ASN A 91 0.47 3.38 15.60
N THR A 92 0.17 2.29 14.87
CA THR A 92 -1.21 1.91 14.54
C THR A 92 -1.55 0.50 15.03
N SER A 93 -2.73 0.36 15.65
CA SER A 93 -3.29 -0.93 16.07
C SER A 93 -3.90 -1.74 14.91
N LYS A 94 -3.87 -1.20 13.68
CA LYS A 94 -4.58 -1.76 12.52
C LYS A 94 -3.69 -2.74 11.75
N PRO A 95 -4.13 -4.00 11.59
CA PRO A 95 -3.27 -5.02 11.02
C PRO A 95 -2.79 -4.75 9.59
N LEU A 96 -3.62 -4.08 8.80
CA LEU A 96 -3.47 -3.83 7.36
C LEU A 96 -2.37 -2.82 7.00
N LEU A 97 -1.85 -2.11 8.00
CA LEU A 97 -0.70 -1.20 7.83
C LEU A 97 0.64 -1.87 8.13
N ASN A 98 0.63 -3.08 8.70
CA ASN A 98 1.86 -3.76 9.05
C ASN A 98 2.49 -4.40 7.81
N CYS A 99 3.78 -4.18 7.59
CA CYS A 99 4.50 -4.77 6.46
C CYS A 99 4.57 -6.30 6.61
N ASN A 100 4.52 -7.03 5.49
CA ASN A 100 4.64 -8.50 5.44
C ASN A 100 3.51 -9.28 6.13
N ARG A 101 2.29 -8.74 6.16
CA ARG A 101 1.11 -9.48 6.63
C ARG A 101 0.30 -10.04 5.47
N ASN A 102 -0.25 -11.22 5.73
CA ASN A 102 -1.21 -11.88 4.87
C ASN A 102 -2.53 -12.03 5.64
N ILE A 103 -3.63 -11.59 5.04
CA ILE A 103 -4.97 -11.68 5.62
C ILE A 103 -5.89 -12.28 4.55
N VAL A 104 -6.80 -13.17 4.93
CA VAL A 104 -7.80 -13.70 4.01
C VAL A 104 -9.11 -12.96 4.25
N LEU A 105 -9.63 -12.30 3.21
CA LEU A 105 -10.96 -11.67 3.23
C LEU A 105 -11.75 -12.09 1.99
N GLN A 106 -12.99 -12.54 2.20
CA GLN A 106 -13.92 -12.91 1.11
C GLN A 106 -13.32 -13.93 0.12
N GLY A 107 -12.55 -14.89 0.63
CA GLY A 107 -11.87 -15.91 -0.20
C GLY A 107 -10.65 -15.41 -0.98
N SER A 108 -10.32 -14.12 -0.90
CA SER A 108 -9.13 -13.53 -1.51
C SER A 108 -8.01 -13.37 -0.47
N GLN A 109 -6.79 -13.70 -0.86
CA GLN A 109 -5.59 -13.46 -0.06
C GLN A 109 -5.13 -12.01 -0.25
N LEU A 110 -5.13 -11.23 0.82
CA LEU A 110 -4.57 -9.89 0.85
C LEU A 110 -3.11 -9.98 1.29
N ARG A 111 -2.20 -9.48 0.44
CA ARG A 111 -0.76 -9.40 0.73
C ARG A 111 -0.35 -7.94 0.86
N MET A 112 0.23 -7.55 1.99
CA MET A 112 0.76 -6.20 2.17
C MET A 112 2.26 -6.16 1.95
N THR A 113 2.67 -5.26 1.05
CA THR A 113 4.07 -5.03 0.70
C THR A 113 4.44 -3.58 0.98
N CYS A 114 5.53 -3.39 1.73
CA CYS A 114 6.12 -2.07 1.94
C CYS A 114 7.33 -1.96 1.03
N LYS A 115 7.33 -0.94 0.19
CA LYS A 115 8.46 -0.59 -0.65
C LYS A 115 9.11 0.65 -0.03
N PRO A 116 10.24 0.50 0.69
CA PRO A 116 10.96 1.66 1.15
C PRO A 116 11.29 2.52 -0.06
N THR A 117 11.22 3.84 0.12
CA THR A 117 11.71 4.77 -0.93
C THR A 117 13.24 4.73 -1.01
N VAL A 118 13.86 4.16 0.01
CA VAL A 118 15.28 3.89 0.13
C VAL A 118 15.60 2.56 -0.57
N PHE A 119 16.11 2.62 -1.79
CA PHE A 119 16.76 1.47 -2.42
C PHE A 119 18.23 1.47 -1.95
N PHE A 120 18.61 0.43 -1.21
CA PHE A 120 20.02 0.11 -0.95
C PHE A 120 20.62 -0.58 -2.18
#